data_AF-A0A7S3TZA9-F1
#
_entry.id   AF-A0A7S3TZA9-F1
#
_cell.length_a   1.000
_cell.length_b   1.000
_cell.length_c   1.000
_cell.angle_alpha   90.00
_cell.angle_beta   90.00
_cell.angle_gamma   90.00
#
_symmetry.space_group_name_H-M   'P 1'
#
loop_
_entity.id
_entity.type
_entity.pdbx_description
1 polymer ?
#
loop_
_entity_poly.entity_id
_entity_poly.type
_entity_poly.pdbx_seq_one_letter_code
_entity_poly.pdbx_strand_id
1 'polypeptide(L)'
;QVYDHMNASSHRRMDRAQMHSLLKVYMVHWMMGDDEEGADILSDGIVTGDESLLEQTFPQWRSISGLVEGTIRTVEYNRQHSGTSKDTLAQTFSFEDAHEVVGDIGQNFASFWEGQCQDIKTSLVAMDKSGTGRVRLSDFYGANLNGEWRFAESEAYLRQLGALDESSPWAGKQVIIPNYLQSASNCIVSRPHYLVCCVNECE
;
A
#
# COMPACT_ATOMS: atom_id res chain seq x y z
N GLN A 1 -10.76 16.03 5.90
CA GLN A 1 -9.32 15.98 5.58
C GLN A 1 -9.12 15.96 4.06
N VAL A 2 -9.29 14.85 3.33
CA VAL A 2 -9.02 14.80 1.87
C VAL A 2 -9.76 15.86 1.04
N TYR A 3 -11.08 16.01 1.24
CA TYR A 3 -11.86 17.04 0.54
C TYR A 3 -11.44 18.47 0.95
N ASP A 4 -11.09 18.68 2.22
CA ASP A 4 -10.63 19.99 2.72
C ASP A 4 -9.26 20.35 2.13
N HIS A 5 -8.34 19.39 2.06
CA HIS A 5 -6.99 19.55 1.47
C HIS A 5 -7.08 19.97 0.00
N MET A 6 -8.04 19.43 -0.75
CA MET A 6 -8.29 19.81 -2.15
C MET A 6 -9.17 21.05 -2.34
N ASN A 7 -9.62 21.69 -1.26
CA ASN A 7 -10.64 22.75 -1.31
C ASN A 7 -11.89 22.32 -2.13
N ALA A 8 -12.26 21.04 -2.00
CA ALA A 8 -13.38 20.41 -2.66
C ALA A 8 -14.58 20.32 -1.70
N SER A 9 -15.79 20.20 -2.26
CA SER A 9 -17.02 20.00 -1.47
C SER A 9 -17.66 18.68 -1.86
N SER A 10 -18.15 17.92 -0.88
CA SER A 10 -18.94 16.70 -1.10
C SER A 10 -20.23 16.94 -1.89
N HIS A 11 -20.72 18.19 -1.95
CA HIS A 11 -21.91 18.55 -2.73
C HIS A 11 -21.59 19.00 -4.16
N ARG A 12 -20.31 19.22 -4.49
CA ARG A 12 -19.87 19.67 -5.82
C ARG A 12 -19.46 18.48 -6.67
N ARG A 13 -19.97 18.42 -7.90
CA ARG A 13 -19.51 17.42 -8.88
C ARG A 13 -18.12 17.76 -9.41
N MET A 14 -17.32 16.73 -9.64
CA MET A 14 -15.94 16.81 -10.10
C MET A 14 -15.81 16.28 -11.52
N ASP A 15 -14.95 16.87 -12.34
CA ASP A 15 -14.52 16.19 -13.56
C ASP A 15 -13.58 15.02 -13.24
N ARG A 16 -13.19 14.27 -14.27
CA ARG A 16 -12.30 13.11 -14.12
C ARG A 16 -10.92 13.45 -13.55
N ALA A 17 -10.33 14.58 -13.93
CA ALA A 17 -9.01 14.96 -13.46
C ALA A 17 -9.04 15.34 -11.97
N GLN A 18 -10.09 16.04 -11.57
CA GLN A 18 -10.37 16.36 -10.17
C GLN A 18 -10.61 15.09 -9.35
N MET A 19 -11.39 14.14 -9.88
CA MET A 19 -11.66 12.85 -9.25
C MET A 19 -10.37 12.02 -9.07
N HIS A 20 -9.53 11.94 -10.12
CA HIS A 20 -8.25 11.23 -10.06
C HIS A 20 -7.32 11.84 -9.02
N SER A 21 -7.21 13.17 -8.98
CA SER A 21 -6.40 13.88 -8.00
C SER A 21 -6.91 13.66 -6.57
N LEU A 22 -8.23 13.71 -6.35
CA LEU A 22 -8.87 13.44 -5.06
C LEU A 22 -8.57 12.05 -4.55
N LEU A 23 -8.73 11.05 -5.41
CA LEU A 23 -8.49 9.68 -5.03
C LEU A 23 -7.00 9.41 -4.78
N LYS A 24 -6.08 10.09 -5.48
CA LYS A 24 -4.65 10.01 -5.17
C LYS A 24 -4.32 10.63 -3.81
N VAL A 25 -4.88 11.80 -3.48
CA VAL A 25 -4.73 12.40 -2.14
C VAL A 25 -5.31 11.45 -1.07
N TYR A 26 -6.47 10.85 -1.34
CA TYR A 26 -7.02 9.80 -0.47
C TYR A 26 -6.03 8.63 -0.28
N MET A 27 -5.43 8.11 -1.35
CA MET A 27 -4.46 7.02 -1.27
C MET A 27 -3.27 7.38 -0.38
N VAL A 28 -2.74 8.60 -0.50
CA VAL A 28 -1.64 9.08 0.35
C VAL A 28 -2.06 9.07 1.82
N HIS A 29 -3.15 9.74 2.19
CA HIS A 29 -3.62 9.76 3.59
C HIS A 29 -3.95 8.36 4.12
N TRP A 30 -4.48 7.49 3.26
CA TRP A 30 -4.83 6.13 3.63
C TRP A 30 -3.58 5.30 3.96
N MET A 31 -2.55 5.38 3.12
CA MET A 31 -1.28 4.65 3.27
C MET A 31 -0.40 5.20 4.39
N MET A 32 -0.34 6.53 4.57
CA MET A 32 0.48 7.17 5.60
C MET A 32 -0.05 6.96 7.02
N GLY A 33 -1.29 6.49 7.17
CA GLY A 33 -1.83 6.10 8.47
C GLY A 33 -2.00 7.30 9.41
N ASP A 34 -1.18 7.33 10.46
CA ASP A 34 -1.14 8.36 11.50
C ASP A 34 -0.12 9.48 11.20
N ASP A 35 0.72 9.34 10.15
CA ASP A 35 1.65 10.39 9.71
C ASP A 35 0.93 11.44 8.84
N GLU A 36 0.13 12.28 9.50
CA GLU A 36 -0.65 13.33 8.82
C GLU A 36 0.25 14.38 8.15
N GLU A 37 1.36 14.76 8.78
CA GLU A 37 2.31 15.75 8.23
C GLU A 37 2.97 15.24 6.95
N GLY A 38 3.45 14.00 6.96
CA GLY A 38 3.99 13.35 5.76
C GLY A 38 2.94 13.21 4.67
N ALA A 39 1.70 12.89 5.03
CA ALA A 39 0.59 12.80 4.08
C ALA A 39 0.27 14.14 3.40
N ASP A 40 0.25 15.23 4.16
CA ASP A 40 0.00 16.58 3.63
C ASP A 40 1.11 17.02 2.68
N ILE A 41 2.38 16.83 3.05
CA ILE A 41 3.55 17.18 2.21
C ILE A 41 3.51 16.44 0.86
N LEU A 42 3.18 15.15 0.90
CA LEU A 42 3.08 14.33 -0.31
C LEU A 42 1.86 14.71 -1.16
N SER A 43 0.74 15.06 -0.52
CA SER A 43 -0.50 15.46 -1.19
C SER A 43 -0.37 16.81 -1.89
N ASP A 44 0.41 17.75 -1.35
CA ASP A 44 0.73 19.03 -1.99
C ASP A 44 1.39 18.81 -3.37
N GLY A 45 2.22 17.78 -3.51
CA GLY A 45 2.82 17.38 -4.78
C GLY A 45 1.77 16.99 -5.84
N ILE A 46 0.70 16.31 -5.43
CA ILE A 46 -0.42 15.94 -6.31
C ILE A 46 -1.18 17.19 -6.77
N VAL A 47 -1.45 18.11 -5.84
CA VAL A 47 -2.21 19.34 -6.12
C VAL A 47 -1.43 20.29 -7.02
N THR A 48 -0.11 20.39 -6.83
CA THR A 48 0.78 21.25 -7.62
C THR A 48 1.26 20.60 -8.92
N GLY A 49 1.11 19.29 -9.06
CA GLY A 49 1.54 18.49 -10.22
C GLY A 49 3.01 18.04 -10.18
N ASP A 50 3.72 18.24 -9.06
CA ASP A 50 5.06 17.71 -8.83
C ASP A 50 5.01 16.48 -7.90
N GLU A 51 4.92 15.30 -8.51
CA GLU A 51 4.86 14.03 -7.78
C GLU A 51 6.25 13.40 -7.55
N SER A 52 7.34 14.15 -7.75
CA SER A 52 8.69 13.61 -7.64
C SER A 52 9.03 13.09 -6.24
N LEU A 53 8.54 13.77 -5.19
CA LEU A 53 8.72 13.32 -3.80
C LEU A 53 7.90 12.05 -3.51
N LEU A 54 6.70 11.95 -4.09
CA LEU A 54 5.86 10.76 -4.02
C LEU A 54 6.53 9.56 -4.68
N GLU A 55 7.10 9.72 -5.86
CA GLU A 55 7.82 8.65 -6.57
C GLU A 55 9.11 8.22 -5.86
N GLN A 56 9.75 9.13 -5.13
CA GLN A 56 10.91 8.80 -4.29
C GLN A 56 10.51 8.05 -3.01
N THR A 57 9.40 8.47 -2.38
CA THR A 57 8.91 7.87 -1.13
C THR A 57 8.25 6.52 -1.39
N PHE A 58 7.49 6.43 -2.48
CA PHE A 58 6.80 5.23 -2.92
C PHE A 58 7.24 4.90 -4.36
N PRO A 59 8.25 4.05 -4.55
CA PRO A 59 8.70 3.65 -5.89
C PRO A 59 7.59 3.09 -6.78
N GLN A 60 6.55 2.52 -6.17
CA GLN A 60 5.36 1.97 -6.85
C GLN A 60 4.26 3.00 -7.13
N TRP A 61 4.49 4.29 -6.86
CA TRP A 61 3.47 5.32 -6.95
C TRP A 61 2.80 5.41 -8.32
N ARG A 62 3.56 5.22 -9.41
CA ARG A 62 2.99 5.18 -10.77
C ARG A 62 1.97 4.05 -10.93
N SER A 63 2.27 2.87 -10.39
CA SER A 63 1.36 1.72 -10.39
C SER A 63 0.12 2.00 -9.55
N ILE A 64 0.28 2.62 -8.38
CA ILE A 64 -0.83 3.02 -7.49
C ILE A 64 -1.75 4.03 -8.20
N SER A 65 -1.18 5.07 -8.80
CA SER A 65 -1.92 6.06 -9.60
C SER A 65 -2.67 5.42 -10.78
N GLY A 66 -2.06 4.40 -11.40
CA GLY A 66 -2.67 3.58 -12.45
C GLY A 66 -3.83 2.72 -11.96
N LEU A 67 -3.74 2.14 -10.74
CA LEU A 67 -4.85 1.44 -10.10
C LEU A 67 -6.03 2.40 -9.90
N VAL A 68 -5.80 3.59 -9.34
CA VAL A 68 -6.86 4.59 -9.13
C VAL A 68 -7.56 4.94 -10.45
N GLU A 69 -6.78 5.26 -11.49
CA GLU A 69 -7.29 5.56 -12.82
C GLU A 69 -8.09 4.38 -13.42
N GLY A 70 -7.62 3.15 -13.22
CA GLY A 70 -8.32 1.93 -13.63
C GLY A 70 -9.66 1.75 -12.94
N THR A 71 -9.74 1.97 -11.62
CA THR A 71 -10.98 1.83 -10.86
C THR A 71 -12.00 2.91 -11.24
N ILE A 72 -11.56 4.16 -11.48
CA ILE A 72 -12.43 5.21 -12.02
C ILE A 72 -13.07 4.77 -13.34
N ARG A 73 -12.28 4.19 -14.26
CA ARG A 73 -12.78 3.69 -15.55
C ARG A 73 -13.80 2.56 -15.39
N THR A 74 -13.59 1.66 -14.43
CA THR A 74 -14.54 0.58 -14.13
C THR A 74 -15.89 1.15 -13.71
N VAL A 75 -15.90 2.15 -12.83
CA VAL A 75 -17.12 2.84 -12.40
C VAL A 75 -17.80 3.59 -13.56
N GLU A 76 -17.03 4.31 -14.40
CA GLU A 76 -17.55 4.93 -15.62
C GLU A 76 -18.23 3.90 -16.55
N TYR A 77 -17.58 2.77 -16.77
CA TYR A 77 -18.09 1.69 -17.60
C TYR A 77 -19.40 1.10 -17.05
N ASN A 78 -19.46 0.82 -15.74
CA ASN A 78 -20.64 0.26 -15.09
C ASN A 78 -21.86 1.19 -15.20
N ARG A 79 -21.66 2.51 -15.10
CA ARG A 79 -22.74 3.50 -15.28
C ARG A 79 -23.28 3.54 -16.69
N GLN A 80 -22.38 3.49 -17.69
CA GLN A 80 -22.80 3.47 -19.08
C GLN A 80 -23.69 2.26 -19.39
N HIS A 81 -23.45 1.12 -18.73
CA HIS A 81 -24.20 -0.12 -18.96
C HIS A 81 -25.45 -0.28 -18.08
N SER A 82 -25.56 0.46 -16.97
CA SER A 82 -26.69 0.38 -16.04
C SER A 82 -27.90 1.24 -16.43
N GLY A 83 -27.86 1.95 -17.57
CA GLY A 83 -29.02 2.62 -18.18
C GLY A 83 -29.58 3.82 -17.39
N THR A 84 -28.90 4.29 -16.35
CA THR A 84 -29.35 5.39 -15.51
C THR A 84 -29.09 6.73 -16.23
N SER A 85 -30.15 7.28 -16.85
CA SER A 85 -30.12 8.49 -17.67
C SER A 85 -30.05 9.79 -16.86
N LYS A 86 -28.97 10.55 -17.06
CA LYS A 86 -28.84 12.02 -17.24
C LYS A 86 -27.38 12.48 -17.00
N ASP A 87 -26.62 11.75 -16.17
CA ASP A 87 -25.22 12.05 -15.84
C ASP A 87 -24.19 11.41 -16.79
N THR A 88 -24.60 10.45 -17.63
CA THR A 88 -23.72 9.78 -18.61
C THR A 88 -23.09 10.75 -19.63
N LEU A 89 -23.76 11.88 -19.90
CA LEU A 89 -23.28 12.93 -20.80
C LEU A 89 -22.32 13.92 -20.13
N ALA A 90 -22.37 14.06 -18.80
CA ALA A 90 -21.60 15.09 -18.09
C ALA A 90 -20.17 14.64 -17.75
N GLN A 91 -19.85 13.33 -17.78
CA GLN A 91 -18.53 12.79 -17.38
C GLN A 91 -18.03 13.39 -16.05
N THR A 92 -18.96 13.59 -15.11
CA THR A 92 -18.67 14.16 -13.79
C THR A 92 -19.01 13.17 -12.68
N PHE A 93 -18.30 13.27 -11.57
CA PHE A 93 -18.38 12.40 -10.42
C PHE A 93 -18.96 13.13 -9.21
N SER A 94 -19.83 12.47 -8.47
CA SER A 94 -20.34 12.89 -7.16
C SER A 94 -19.44 12.40 -6.02
N PHE A 95 -19.87 12.66 -4.79
CA PHE A 95 -19.21 12.12 -3.59
C PHE A 95 -19.44 10.61 -3.43
N GLU A 96 -20.66 10.15 -3.73
CA GLU A 96 -21.02 8.73 -3.71
C GLU A 96 -20.16 7.93 -4.69
N ASP A 97 -19.88 8.53 -5.84
CA ASP A 97 -19.00 7.98 -6.85
C ASP A 97 -17.55 7.80 -6.33
N ALA A 98 -17.05 8.77 -5.55
CA ALA A 98 -15.73 8.68 -4.93
C ALA A 98 -15.70 7.57 -3.87
N HIS A 99 -16.79 7.44 -3.10
CA HIS A 99 -16.96 6.38 -2.13
C HIS A 99 -17.02 4.98 -2.77
N GLU A 100 -17.68 4.83 -3.92
CA GLU A 100 -17.69 3.59 -4.69
C GLU A 100 -16.26 3.20 -5.10
N VAL A 101 -15.50 4.13 -5.69
CA VAL A 101 -14.11 3.88 -6.08
C VAL A 101 -13.22 3.54 -4.90
N VAL A 102 -13.35 4.26 -3.78
CA VAL A 102 -12.61 3.97 -2.54
C VAL A 102 -12.96 2.58 -2.00
N GLY A 103 -14.23 2.20 -2.02
CA GLY A 103 -14.69 0.88 -1.60
C GLY A 103 -14.07 -0.24 -2.43
N ASP A 104 -14.05 -0.07 -3.76
CA ASP A 104 -13.44 -1.02 -4.68
C ASP A 104 -11.93 -1.13 -4.48
N ILE A 105 -11.23 0.00 -4.29
CA ILE A 105 -9.80 -0.01 -3.95
C ILE A 105 -9.58 -0.77 -2.65
N GLY A 106 -10.31 -0.44 -1.58
CA GLY A 106 -10.15 -1.06 -0.28
C GLY A 106 -10.31 -2.59 -0.30
N GLN A 107 -11.23 -3.11 -1.12
CA GLN A 107 -11.44 -4.56 -1.25
C GLN A 107 -10.35 -5.27 -2.04
N ASN A 108 -9.73 -4.60 -3.02
CA ASN A 108 -8.83 -5.23 -3.97
C ASN A 108 -7.35 -4.84 -3.79
N PHE A 109 -7.04 -3.91 -2.88
CA PHE A 109 -5.68 -3.39 -2.73
C PHE A 109 -4.68 -4.44 -2.26
N ALA A 110 -5.07 -5.36 -1.38
CA ALA A 110 -4.20 -6.45 -0.94
C ALA A 110 -3.69 -7.29 -2.13
N SER A 111 -4.61 -7.69 -3.02
CA SER A 111 -4.28 -8.43 -4.24
C SER A 111 -3.40 -7.63 -5.20
N PHE A 112 -3.64 -6.32 -5.31
CA PHE A 112 -2.77 -5.43 -6.09
C PHE A 112 -1.36 -5.35 -5.49
N TRP A 113 -1.24 -5.31 -4.16
CA TRP A 113 0.03 -5.19 -3.46
C TRP A 113 0.83 -6.50 -3.40
N GLU A 114 0.19 -7.63 -3.69
CA GLU A 114 0.80 -8.96 -3.56
C GLU A 114 2.12 -9.11 -4.36
N GLY A 115 2.26 -8.44 -5.50
CA GLY A 115 3.54 -8.42 -6.23
C GLY A 115 4.70 -7.91 -5.38
N GLN A 116 4.48 -6.89 -4.54
CA GLN A 116 5.51 -6.38 -3.62
C GLN A 116 5.83 -7.38 -2.50
N CYS A 117 4.82 -8.10 -2.02
CA CYS A 117 5.00 -9.16 -1.04
C CYS A 117 5.85 -10.31 -1.59
N GLN A 118 5.63 -10.68 -2.86
CA GLN A 118 6.45 -11.67 -3.55
C GLN A 118 7.90 -11.22 -3.74
N ASP A 119 8.15 -9.93 -3.97
CA ASP A 119 9.51 -9.38 -4.04
C ASP A 119 10.23 -9.51 -2.69
N ILE A 120 9.55 -9.22 -1.57
CA ILE A 120 10.09 -9.38 -0.21
C ILE A 120 10.41 -10.86 0.05
N LYS A 121 9.46 -11.74 -0.26
CA LYS A 121 9.61 -13.19 -0.10
C LYS A 121 10.79 -13.71 -0.91
N THR A 122 10.94 -13.27 -2.15
CA THR A 122 12.04 -13.68 -3.04
C THR A 122 13.39 -13.31 -2.44
N SER A 123 13.54 -12.08 -1.93
CA SER A 123 14.76 -11.65 -1.23
C SER A 123 15.05 -12.53 0.01
N LEU A 124 14.04 -12.84 0.82
CA LEU A 124 14.21 -13.67 2.02
C LEU A 124 14.59 -15.12 1.69
N VAL A 125 13.90 -15.73 0.73
CA VAL A 125 14.16 -17.12 0.29
C VAL A 125 15.57 -17.25 -0.31
N ALA A 126 16.05 -16.23 -1.03
CA ALA A 126 17.41 -16.22 -1.56
C ALA A 126 18.49 -16.26 -0.45
N MET A 127 18.16 -15.81 0.77
CA MET A 127 19.06 -15.87 1.93
C MET A 127 18.95 -17.17 2.74
N ASP A 128 17.90 -17.98 2.54
CA ASP A 128 17.75 -19.28 3.19
C ASP A 128 18.58 -20.36 2.50
N LYS A 129 19.88 -20.35 2.78
CA LYS A 129 20.87 -21.29 2.24
C LYS A 129 20.57 -22.76 2.53
N SER A 130 19.72 -23.03 3.53
CA SER A 130 19.40 -24.38 4.01
C SER A 130 18.02 -24.88 3.58
N GLY A 131 17.18 -24.04 2.97
CA GLY A 131 15.81 -24.38 2.59
C GLY A 131 14.90 -24.72 3.78
N THR A 132 15.11 -24.08 4.92
CA THR A 132 14.39 -24.35 6.18
C THR A 132 13.23 -23.38 6.46
N GLY A 133 13.00 -22.42 5.57
CA GLY A 133 12.11 -21.29 5.77
C GLY A 133 12.66 -20.26 6.76
N ARG A 134 13.98 -20.22 7.00
CA ARG A 134 14.62 -19.35 7.99
C ARG A 134 15.88 -18.70 7.45
N VAL A 135 16.09 -17.43 7.81
CA VAL A 135 17.28 -16.65 7.47
C VAL A 135 18.11 -16.41 8.73
N ARG A 136 19.44 -16.57 8.68
CA ARG A 136 20.29 -16.18 9.82
C ARG A 136 20.14 -14.67 10.06
N LEU A 137 20.00 -14.25 11.31
CA LEU A 137 19.80 -12.83 11.62
C LEU A 137 20.94 -11.93 11.09
N SER A 138 22.17 -12.43 11.06
CA SER A 138 23.31 -11.74 10.44
C SER A 138 23.16 -11.53 8.95
N ASP A 139 22.59 -12.51 8.23
CA ASP A 139 22.35 -12.41 6.79
C ASP A 139 21.16 -11.47 6.51
N PHE A 140 20.12 -11.52 7.34
CA PHE A 140 18.96 -10.61 7.28
C PHE A 140 19.40 -9.15 7.38
N TYR A 141 20.20 -8.77 8.39
CA TYR A 141 20.74 -7.41 8.49
C TYR A 141 21.84 -7.11 7.47
N GLY A 142 22.61 -8.13 7.08
CA GLY A 142 23.65 -8.01 6.06
C GLY A 142 23.10 -7.67 4.68
N ALA A 143 21.84 -7.98 4.40
CA ALA A 143 21.16 -7.63 3.14
C ALA A 143 21.16 -6.12 2.85
N ASN A 144 21.09 -5.28 3.91
CA ASN A 144 21.19 -3.82 3.78
C ASN A 144 22.48 -3.39 3.06
N LEU A 145 23.58 -4.12 3.26
CA LEU A 145 24.87 -3.84 2.61
C LEU A 145 24.82 -4.09 1.08
N ASN A 146 23.86 -4.90 0.62
CA ASN A 146 23.62 -5.20 -0.78
C ASN A 146 22.48 -4.33 -1.37
N GLY A 147 22.06 -3.28 -0.67
CA GLY A 147 21.03 -2.35 -1.11
C GLY A 147 19.59 -2.76 -0.73
N GLU A 148 19.41 -3.88 -0.03
CA GLU A 148 18.11 -4.31 0.46
C GLU A 148 17.79 -3.62 1.79
N TRP A 149 17.30 -2.39 1.71
CA TRP A 149 17.04 -1.52 2.86
C TRP A 149 15.80 -1.90 3.68
N ARG A 150 14.98 -2.85 3.19
CA ARG A 150 13.70 -3.24 3.79
C ARG A 150 13.84 -4.05 5.10
N PHE A 151 15.04 -4.52 5.43
CA PHE A 151 15.28 -5.44 6.55
C PHE A 151 16.03 -4.76 7.69
N ALA A 152 15.31 -4.01 8.52
CA ALA A 152 15.90 -3.12 9.53
C ALA A 152 15.30 -3.26 10.94
N GLU A 153 14.34 -4.16 11.13
CA GLU A 153 13.64 -4.37 12.38
C GLU A 153 14.60 -4.80 13.49
N SER A 154 14.49 -4.17 14.65
CA SER A 154 15.27 -4.57 15.83
C SER A 154 14.95 -6.02 16.25
N GLU A 155 15.92 -6.70 16.86
CA GLU A 155 15.70 -8.04 17.41
C GLU A 155 14.53 -8.07 18.40
N ALA A 156 14.39 -7.03 19.24
CA ALA A 156 13.30 -6.93 20.20
C ALA A 156 11.94 -6.92 19.50
N TYR A 157 11.84 -6.22 18.37
CA TYR A 157 10.63 -6.14 17.58
C TYR A 157 10.38 -7.44 16.80
N LEU A 158 11.39 -8.03 16.16
CA LEU A 158 11.26 -9.34 15.50
C LEU A 158 10.79 -10.42 16.48
N ARG A 159 11.22 -10.37 17.75
CA ARG A 159 10.73 -11.24 18.81
C ARG A 159 9.26 -10.98 19.14
N GLN A 160 8.85 -9.71 19.26
CA GLN A 160 7.45 -9.33 19.48
C GLN A 160 6.52 -9.81 18.36
N LEU A 161 6.99 -9.75 17.12
CA LEU A 161 6.28 -10.26 15.94
C LEU A 161 6.22 -11.80 15.89
N GLY A 162 6.93 -12.50 16.78
CA GLY A 162 7.07 -13.95 16.72
C GLY A 162 7.89 -14.42 15.51
N ALA A 163 8.63 -13.50 14.87
CA ALA A 163 9.44 -13.78 13.68
C ALA A 163 10.88 -14.20 14.02
N LEU A 164 11.30 -14.12 15.28
CA LEU A 164 12.67 -14.47 15.71
C LEU A 164 12.70 -15.86 16.40
N ASP A 165 13.47 -16.79 15.83
CA ASP A 165 13.82 -18.09 16.40
C ASP A 165 15.15 -17.99 17.15
N GLU A 166 15.12 -18.26 18.45
CA GLU A 166 16.29 -18.28 19.33
C GLU A 166 16.42 -19.62 20.06
N SER A 167 15.70 -20.64 19.61
CA SER A 167 15.57 -21.93 20.31
C SER A 167 16.85 -22.77 20.32
N SER A 168 17.75 -22.54 19.36
CA SER A 168 18.97 -23.33 19.16
C SER A 168 20.24 -22.48 19.30
N PRO A 169 21.03 -22.67 20.37
CA PRO A 169 22.33 -22.01 20.52
C PRO A 169 23.30 -22.34 19.37
N TRP A 170 23.18 -23.53 18.76
CA TRP A 170 24.05 -23.98 17.68
C TRP A 170 23.70 -23.34 16.33
N ALA A 171 22.41 -23.14 16.07
CA ALA A 171 21.96 -22.48 14.84
C ALA A 171 22.17 -20.96 14.91
N GLY A 172 22.14 -20.39 16.12
CA GLY A 172 22.10 -18.95 16.34
C GLY A 172 20.71 -18.38 16.09
N LYS A 173 20.57 -17.05 16.17
CA LYS A 173 19.28 -16.38 15.94
C LYS A 173 18.90 -16.41 14.46
N GLN A 174 17.64 -16.74 14.17
CA GLN A 174 17.14 -16.80 12.80
C GLN A 174 15.79 -16.11 12.68
N VAL A 175 15.54 -15.47 11.55
CA VAL A 175 14.23 -14.93 11.18
C VAL A 175 13.42 -16.03 10.50
N ILE A 176 12.22 -16.30 11.00
CA ILE A 176 11.25 -17.22 10.44
C ILE A 176 10.53 -16.48 9.30
N ILE A 177 10.84 -16.85 8.06
CA ILE A 177 10.35 -16.16 6.85
C ILE A 177 8.82 -16.01 6.83
N PRO A 178 8.01 -17.08 7.00
CA PRO A 178 6.55 -16.93 6.94
C PRO A 178 6.01 -16.01 8.04
N ASN A 179 6.56 -16.08 9.26
CA ASN A 179 6.12 -15.22 10.36
C ASN A 179 6.49 -13.75 10.08
N TYR A 180 7.67 -13.49 9.50
CA TYR A 180 8.06 -12.14 9.10
C TYR A 180 7.13 -11.60 8.01
N LEU A 181 6.92 -12.34 6.91
CA LEU A 181 6.05 -11.91 5.80
C LEU A 181 4.61 -11.60 6.23
N GLN A 182 4.08 -12.38 7.18
CA GLN A 182 2.71 -12.21 7.70
C GLN A 182 2.63 -11.23 8.90
N SER A 183 3.74 -10.58 9.25
CA SER A 183 3.79 -9.65 10.37
C SER A 183 3.33 -8.24 9.99
N ALA A 184 3.03 -7.43 11.01
CA ALA A 184 2.64 -6.03 10.85
C ALA A 184 3.69 -5.17 10.13
N SER A 185 4.97 -5.57 10.12
CA SER A 185 6.02 -4.91 9.32
C SER A 185 5.75 -4.92 7.82
N ASN A 186 5.02 -5.93 7.33
CA ASN A 186 4.74 -6.11 5.90
C ASN A 186 3.28 -5.76 5.56
N CYS A 187 2.70 -4.83 6.33
CA CYS A 187 1.41 -4.21 6.03
C CYS A 187 1.62 -2.81 5.45
N ILE A 188 1.17 -2.60 4.21
CA ILE A 188 1.29 -1.31 3.52
C ILE A 188 0.32 -0.26 4.06
N VAL A 189 -0.81 -0.71 4.61
CA VAL A 189 -1.80 0.17 5.25
C VAL A 189 -1.99 -0.30 6.67
N SER A 190 -1.84 0.63 7.61
CA SER A 190 -2.18 0.44 9.01
C SER A 190 -3.20 1.47 9.45
N ARG A 191 -4.42 1.02 9.80
CA ARG A 191 -5.48 1.86 10.34
C ARG A 191 -5.88 1.34 11.73
N PRO A 192 -6.54 2.16 12.57
CA PRO A 192 -6.95 1.73 13.93
C PRO A 192 -7.81 0.47 14.00
N HIS A 193 -8.51 0.13 12.92
CA HIS A 193 -9.47 -0.98 12.89
C HIS A 193 -9.09 -2.13 11.96
N TYR A 194 -8.12 -1.94 11.07
CA TYR A 194 -7.72 -2.96 10.10
C TYR A 194 -6.33 -2.68 9.52
N LEU A 195 -5.72 -3.72 8.97
CA LEU A 195 -4.45 -3.66 8.25
C LEU A 195 -4.66 -4.19 6.83
N VAL A 196 -3.85 -3.71 5.88
CA VAL A 196 -3.72 -4.34 4.56
C VAL A 196 -2.30 -4.88 4.45
N CYS A 197 -2.18 -6.20 4.46
CA CYS A 197 -0.92 -6.92 4.55
C CYS A 197 -0.75 -7.90 3.39
N CYS A 198 0.46 -8.47 3.28
CA CYS A 198 0.74 -9.56 2.38
C CYS A 198 -0.22 -10.74 2.58
N VAL A 199 -0.70 -11.31 1.48
CA VAL A 199 -1.67 -12.40 1.54
C VAL A 199 -1.00 -13.66 2.06
N ASN A 200 -1.71 -14.44 2.87
CA ASN A 200 -1.26 -15.76 3.27
C ASN A 200 -1.47 -16.75 2.13
N GLU A 201 -0.39 -17.27 1.55
CA GLU A 201 -0.46 -18.24 0.44
C GLU A 201 -1.04 -19.61 0.85
N CYS A 202 -1.20 -19.86 2.14
CA CYS A 202 -1.74 -21.11 2.66
C CYS A 202 -3.26 -21.09 2.86
N GLU A 203 -3.94 -19.98 2.55
CA GLU A 203 -5.40 -19.82 2.56
C GLU A 203 -5.99 -19.89 1.14
#